data_AF-A0A0B6Y3F0-F1
#
_entry.id   AF-A0A0B6Y3F0-F1
#
_cell.length_a   1.000
_cell.length_b   1.000
_cell.length_c   1.000
_cell.angle_alpha   90.00
_cell.angle_beta   90.00
_cell.angle_gamma   90.00
#
_symmetry.space_group_name_H-M   'P 1'
#
loop_
_entity.id
_entity.type
_entity.pdbx_description
1 polymer ?
#
loop_
_entity_poly.entity_id
_entity_poly.type
_entity_poly.pdbx_seq_one_letter_code
_entity_poly.pdbx_strand_id
1 'polypeptide(L)'
;SKEARKYIFNCLEDIGQINVPTDMEGSELLVEKLDRQDFVELLKKMLTLDQERRVTPREALIHKFVTLDRLKDYPHTIIYKASLNAMDIAYKRPHRMIDTSCSSIMHSVVPSTPG
;
A
#
# COMPACT_ATOMS: atom_id res chain seq x y z
N SER A 1 10.85 29.55 -7.75
CA SER A 1 9.81 28.50 -7.63
C SER A 1 9.24 28.56 -6.21
N LYS A 2 7.92 28.55 -6.02
CA LYS A 2 7.32 28.53 -4.67
C LYS A 2 7.20 27.08 -4.19
N GLU A 3 7.61 26.83 -2.96
CA GLU A 3 7.43 25.55 -2.29
C GLU A 3 5.93 25.27 -2.06
N ALA A 4 5.47 24.07 -2.41
CA ALA A 4 4.06 23.68 -2.36
C ALA A 4 3.79 22.53 -1.37
N ARG A 5 4.84 21.92 -0.80
CA ARG A 5 4.71 20.78 0.11
C ARG A 5 4.18 21.23 1.46
N LYS A 6 3.07 20.62 1.91
CA LYS A 6 2.53 20.78 3.28
C LYS A 6 3.48 20.21 4.34
N TYR A 7 4.21 19.15 3.99
CA TYR A 7 5.18 18.51 4.86
C TYR A 7 6.52 18.31 4.15
N ILE A 8 7.61 18.56 4.86
CA ILE A 8 8.97 18.32 4.41
C ILE A 8 9.61 17.39 5.43
N PHE A 9 10.09 16.23 4.97
CA PHE A 9 10.72 15.21 5.81
C PHE A 9 12.19 15.07 5.46
N ASN A 10 12.99 14.68 6.44
CA ASN A 10 14.39 14.32 6.21
C ASN A 10 14.49 12.91 5.65
N CYS A 11 13.60 12.01 6.07
CA CYS A 11 13.53 10.64 5.59
C CYS A 11 12.10 10.08 5.66
N LEU A 12 11.88 8.87 5.12
CA LEU A 12 10.55 8.25 5.11
C LEU A 12 10.11 7.77 6.51
N GLU A 13 11.05 7.58 7.43
CA GLU A 13 10.79 7.24 8.83
C GLU A 13 9.98 8.32 9.55
N ASP A 14 10.20 9.59 9.21
CA ASP A 14 9.50 10.73 9.81
C ASP A 14 7.98 10.64 9.61
N ILE A 15 7.54 10.03 8.50
CA ILE A 15 6.12 9.82 8.18
C ILE A 15 5.43 8.98 9.27
N GLY A 16 6.15 8.00 9.81
CA GLY A 16 5.67 7.13 10.87
C GLY A 16 5.34 7.88 12.17
N GLN A 17 5.75 9.14 12.35
CA GLN A 17 5.49 9.92 13.57
C GLN A 17 4.41 10.99 13.40
N ILE A 18 3.81 11.11 12.21
CA ILE A 18 2.83 12.16 11.92
C ILE A 18 1.43 11.73 12.31
N ASN A 19 0.69 12.61 12.97
CA ASN A 19 -0.70 12.37 13.40
C ASN A 19 -0.84 11.08 14.24
N VAL A 20 0.17 10.74 15.04
CA VAL A 20 0.07 9.62 15.98
C VAL A 20 -0.91 10.01 17.09
N PRO A 21 -1.97 9.22 17.34
CA PRO A 21 -2.91 9.49 18.42
C PRO A 21 -2.21 9.46 19.78
N THR A 22 -2.45 10.47 20.61
CA THR A 22 -1.79 10.62 21.92
C THR A 22 -2.59 10.01 23.07
N ASP A 23 -3.83 9.64 22.82
CA ASP A 23 -4.80 9.08 23.77
C ASP A 23 -4.84 7.55 23.78
N MET A 24 -4.05 6.90 22.92
CA MET A 24 -3.93 5.44 22.90
C MET A 24 -2.97 4.93 23.99
N GLU A 25 -3.37 3.87 24.67
CA GLU A 25 -2.58 3.23 25.71
C GLU A 25 -2.54 1.70 25.53
N GLY A 26 -1.61 1.06 26.23
CA GLY A 26 -1.54 -0.42 26.29
C GLY A 26 -1.37 -1.08 24.93
N SER A 27 -2.20 -2.10 24.65
CA SER A 27 -2.14 -2.87 23.41
C SER A 27 -2.54 -2.07 22.18
N GLU A 28 -3.42 -1.08 22.29
CA GLU A 28 -3.81 -0.21 21.15
C GLU A 28 -2.60 0.58 20.65
N LEU A 29 -1.87 1.24 21.56
CA LEU A 29 -0.67 1.99 21.21
C LEU A 29 0.42 1.10 20.61
N LEU A 30 0.56 -0.13 21.12
CA LEU A 30 1.50 -1.10 20.57
C LEU A 30 1.12 -1.46 19.13
N VAL A 31 -0.13 -1.83 18.89
CA VAL A 31 -0.64 -2.23 17.57
C VAL A 31 -0.53 -1.10 16.56
N GLU A 32 -0.88 0.13 16.94
CA GLU A 32 -0.70 1.32 16.10
C GLU A 32 0.77 1.51 15.70
N LYS A 33 1.71 1.36 16.65
CA LYS A 33 3.15 1.44 16.33
C LYS A 33 3.58 0.34 15.36
N LEU A 34 3.08 -0.88 15.52
CA LEU A 34 3.40 -2.00 14.61
C LEU A 34 2.86 -1.72 13.20
N ASP A 35 1.62 -1.27 13.08
CA ASP A 35 0.97 -0.97 11.80
C ASP A 35 1.72 0.11 11.03
N ARG A 36 2.07 1.19 11.72
CA ARG A 36 2.83 2.31 11.14
C ARG A 36 4.25 1.93 10.73
N GLN A 37 4.91 1.06 11.51
CA GLN A 37 6.22 0.54 11.14
C GLN A 37 6.15 -0.27 9.85
N ASP A 38 5.19 -1.19 9.76
CA ASP A 38 4.99 -2.03 8.58
C ASP A 38 4.61 -1.18 7.35
N PHE A 39 3.81 -0.13 7.55
CA PHE A 39 3.48 0.84 6.51
C PHE A 39 4.74 1.54 5.97
N VAL A 40 5.56 2.11 6.85
CA VAL A 40 6.79 2.82 6.44
C VAL A 40 7.77 1.87 5.75
N GLU A 41 7.88 0.62 6.22
CA GLU A 41 8.72 -0.39 5.57
C GLU A 41 8.25 -0.66 4.14
N LEU A 42 6.94 -0.87 3.93
CA LEU A 42 6.40 -1.05 2.58
C LEU A 42 6.61 0.20 1.72
N LEU A 43 6.34 1.39 2.27
CA LEU A 43 6.47 2.65 1.56
C LEU A 43 7.89 2.89 1.06
N LYS A 44 8.91 2.58 1.88
CA LYS A 44 10.32 2.62 1.47
C LYS A 44 10.60 1.71 0.28
N LYS A 45 10.06 0.48 0.29
CA LYS A 45 10.24 -0.47 -0.83
C LYS A 45 9.50 -0.01 -2.10
N MET A 46 8.34 0.63 -1.96
CA MET A 46 7.58 1.22 -3.09
C MET A 46 8.26 2.45 -3.69
N LEU A 47 8.85 3.30 -2.85
CA LEU A 47 9.51 4.54 -3.27
C LEU A 47 11.01 4.36 -3.51
N THR A 48 11.50 3.11 -3.59
CA THR A 48 12.90 2.85 -3.93
C THR A 48 13.19 3.39 -5.35
N LEU A 49 14.24 4.22 -5.47
CA LEU A 49 14.56 4.91 -6.71
C LEU A 49 15.05 3.95 -7.79
N ASP A 50 15.90 3.00 -7.40
CA ASP A 50 16.34 1.90 -8.25
C ASP A 50 15.15 0.99 -8.59
N GLN A 51 14.81 0.92 -9.87
CA GLN A 51 13.67 0.16 -10.36
C GLN A 51 13.82 -1.35 -10.16
N GLU A 52 15.04 -1.88 -10.27
CA GLU A 52 15.28 -3.33 -10.14
C GLU A 52 15.14 -3.80 -8.69
N ARG A 53 15.29 -2.87 -7.74
CA ARG A 53 15.15 -3.12 -6.30
C ARG A 53 13.80 -2.70 -5.74
N ARG A 54 12.98 -2.02 -6.53
CA ARG A 54 11.64 -1.56 -6.13
C ARG A 54 10.70 -2.75 -6.02
N VAL A 55 9.87 -2.75 -4.97
CA VAL A 55 8.88 -3.81 -4.76
C VAL A 55 7.93 -3.95 -5.94
N THR A 56 7.69 -5.19 -6.36
CA THR A 56 6.67 -5.51 -7.35
C THR A 56 5.27 -5.54 -6.72
N PRO A 57 4.18 -5.43 -7.50
CA PRO A 57 2.83 -5.56 -6.95
C PRO A 57 2.62 -6.88 -6.20
N ARG A 58 3.16 -8.00 -6.71
CA ARG A 58 3.06 -9.31 -6.07
C ARG A 58 3.73 -9.34 -4.70
N GLU A 59 4.92 -8.77 -4.58
CA GLU A 59 5.64 -8.71 -3.31
C GLU A 59 4.95 -7.78 -2.31
N ALA A 60 4.39 -6.67 -2.78
CA ALA A 60 3.62 -5.75 -1.95
C ALA A 60 2.37 -6.45 -1.36
N LEU A 61 1.69 -7.29 -2.16
CA LEU A 61 0.50 -8.05 -1.72
C LEU A 61 0.77 -9.06 -0.60
N ILE A 62 2.02 -9.53 -0.47
CA ILE A 62 2.40 -10.47 0.60
C ILE A 62 3.18 -9.77 1.72
N HIS A 63 3.26 -8.43 1.71
CA HIS A 63 3.94 -7.67 2.75
C HIS A 63 3.15 -7.70 4.05
N LYS A 64 3.85 -7.71 5.20
CA LYS A 64 3.24 -7.78 6.53
C LYS A 64 2.19 -6.70 6.80
N PHE A 65 2.42 -5.50 6.28
CA PHE A 65 1.46 -4.39 6.32
C PHE A 65 0.12 -4.77 5.67
N VAL A 66 0.18 -5.37 4.49
CA VAL A 66 -0.99 -5.78 3.71
C VAL A 66 -1.68 -6.99 4.33
N THR A 67 -0.89 -8.00 4.72
CA THR A 67 -1.41 -9.24 5.28
C THR A 67 -1.80 -9.11 6.76
N LEU A 68 -1.51 -7.96 7.37
CA LEU A 68 -1.71 -7.64 8.79
C LEU A 68 -1.04 -8.67 9.71
N ASP A 69 0.12 -9.20 9.28
CA ASP A 69 0.75 -10.39 9.88
C ASP A 69 1.14 -10.18 11.35
N ARG A 70 1.63 -8.99 11.70
CA ARG A 70 2.02 -8.63 13.09
C ARG A 70 0.82 -8.25 13.95
N LEU A 71 -0.29 -7.83 13.34
CA LEU A 71 -1.45 -7.34 14.07
C LEU A 71 -2.45 -8.45 14.40
N LYS A 72 -2.42 -9.58 13.66
CA LYS A 72 -3.34 -10.72 13.86
C LYS A 72 -3.29 -11.34 15.26
N ASP A 73 -2.18 -11.14 15.98
CA ASP A 73 -2.01 -11.59 17.37
C ASP A 73 -2.76 -10.70 18.38
N TYR A 74 -3.33 -9.58 17.92
CA TYR A 74 -4.08 -8.62 18.72
C TYR A 74 -5.54 -8.45 18.23
N PRO A 75 -6.32 -9.53 18.10
CA PRO A 75 -7.64 -9.48 17.47
C PRO A 75 -8.67 -8.63 18.22
N HIS A 76 -8.40 -8.30 19.48
CA HIS A 76 -9.27 -7.52 20.34
C HIS A 76 -9.20 -6.01 20.06
N THR A 77 -8.08 -5.52 19.52
CA THR A 77 -7.83 -4.09 19.36
C THR A 77 -8.70 -3.46 18.28
N ILE A 78 -9.03 -2.19 18.49
CA ILE A 78 -9.81 -1.39 17.54
C ILE A 78 -8.99 -1.18 16.26
N ILE A 79 -7.68 -0.95 16.41
CA ILE A 79 -6.78 -0.73 15.28
C ILE A 79 -6.75 -1.96 14.36
N TYR A 80 -6.59 -3.17 14.90
CA TYR A 80 -6.59 -4.37 14.06
C TYR A 80 -7.90 -4.54 13.29
N LYS A 81 -9.06 -4.34 13.93
CA LYS A 81 -10.37 -4.44 13.28
C LYS A 81 -10.55 -3.38 12.19
N ALA A 82 -10.08 -2.16 12.43
CA ALA A 82 -10.12 -1.07 11.45
C ALA A 82 -9.20 -1.37 10.25
N SER A 83 -7.96 -1.79 10.50
CA SER A 83 -6.99 -2.14 9.45
C SER A 83 -7.46 -3.35 8.64
N LEU A 84 -8.06 -4.36 9.28
CA LEU A 84 -8.71 -5.48 8.58
C LEU A 84 -9.79 -5.01 7.61
N ASN A 85 -10.71 -4.14 8.07
CA ASN A 85 -11.78 -3.63 7.21
C ASN A 85 -11.22 -2.80 6.04
N ALA A 86 -10.23 -1.96 6.30
CA ALA A 86 -9.58 -1.16 5.26
C ALA A 86 -8.90 -2.04 4.19
N MET A 87 -8.17 -3.07 4.62
CA MET A 87 -7.51 -4.01 3.72
C MET A 87 -8.51 -4.90 2.97
N ASP A 88 -9.56 -5.37 3.63
CA ASP A 88 -10.61 -6.17 2.99
C ASP A 88 -11.27 -5.42 1.81
N ILE A 89 -11.51 -4.11 1.98
CA ILE A 89 -12.00 -3.24 0.90
C ILE A 89 -11.00 -3.17 -0.27
N ALA A 90 -9.69 -3.12 0.02
CA ALA A 90 -8.64 -3.08 -0.99
C ALA A 90 -8.53 -4.40 -1.78
N TYR A 91 -8.79 -5.55 -1.14
CA TYR A 91 -8.62 -6.88 -1.74
C TYR A 91 -9.88 -7.54 -2.29
N LYS A 92 -11.08 -7.09 -1.89
CA LYS A 92 -12.34 -7.57 -2.50
C LYS A 92 -12.76 -6.83 -3.76
N ARG A 93 -12.23 -5.63 -4.01
CA ARG A 93 -12.55 -4.83 -5.21
C ARG A 93 -11.80 -5.16 -6.52
N PRO A 94 -10.64 -5.88 -6.55
CA PRO A 94 -9.95 -6.17 -7.81
C PRO A 94 -10.43 -7.47 -8.49
N HIS A 95 -11.28 -8.30 -7.87
CA HIS A 95 -11.82 -9.47 -8.58
C HIS A 95 -12.84 -9.10 -9.69
N ARG A 96 -13.21 -7.83 -9.85
CA ARG A 96 -13.94 -7.34 -11.05
C ARG A 96 -13.04 -6.78 -12.16
N MET A 97 -11.71 -6.71 -12.00
CA MET A 97 -10.84 -6.09 -13.01
C MET A 97 -9.61 -6.92 -13.43
N ILE A 98 -9.33 -8.06 -12.81
CA ILE A 98 -8.17 -8.90 -13.20
C ILE A 98 -8.53 -9.96 -14.27
N ASP A 99 -9.81 -10.14 -14.60
CA ASP A 99 -10.27 -11.03 -15.69
C ASP A 99 -10.57 -10.31 -17.02
N THR A 100 -9.92 -9.17 -17.28
CA THR A 100 -9.86 -8.62 -18.66
C THR A 100 -8.42 -8.66 -19.17
N SER A 101 -7.98 -9.88 -19.48
CA SER A 101 -7.23 -10.19 -20.71
C SER A 101 -6.10 -9.22 -21.08
N CYS A 102 -4.91 -9.42 -20.51
CA CYS A 102 -3.66 -9.24 -21.25
C CYS A 102 -3.43 -10.48 -22.14
N SER A 103 -4.22 -10.63 -23.20
CA SER A 103 -3.90 -11.47 -24.36
C SER A 103 -4.93 -11.23 -25.45
N SER A 104 -4.65 -10.28 -26.36
CA SER A 104 -4.72 -10.51 -27.81
C SER A 104 -4.83 -9.18 -28.59
N ILE A 105 -4.14 -9.16 -29.72
CA ILE A 105 -4.29 -8.26 -30.88
C ILE A 105 -3.63 -6.88 -30.76
N MET A 106 -2.30 -6.89 -30.80
CA MET A 106 -1.59 -5.87 -31.57
C MET A 106 -1.73 -6.26 -33.05
N HIS A 107 -2.67 -5.67 -33.78
CA HIS A 107 -2.57 -5.60 -35.24
C HIS A 107 -3.16 -4.28 -35.74
N SER A 108 -2.28 -3.54 -36.39
CA SER A 108 -2.43 -2.27 -37.09
C SER A 108 -3.68 -2.17 -37.97
N VAL A 109 -4.45 -1.11 -37.79
CA VAL A 109 -5.48 -0.67 -38.74
C VAL A 109 -4.84 0.17 -39.86
N VAL A 110 -4.78 -0.40 -41.06
CA VAL A 110 -4.63 0.39 -42.30
C VAL A 110 -5.63 -0.18 -43.32
N PRO A 111 -6.61 0.59 -43.82
CA PRO A 111 -7.48 0.12 -44.89
C PRO A 111 -6.82 0.40 -46.24
N SER A 112 -6.64 -0.64 -47.06
CA SER A 112 -6.33 -0.50 -48.49
C SER A 112 -7.64 -0.46 -49.29
N THR A 113 -7.83 0.59 -50.09
CA THR A 113 -8.91 0.71 -51.08
C THR A 113 -8.66 -0.18 -52.30
N PRO A 114 -9.66 -0.92 -52.83
CA PRO A 114 -9.60 -1.43 -54.19
C PRO A 114 -10.24 -0.43 -55.16
N GLY A 115 -9.64 -0.33 -56.36
CA GLY A 115 -10.18 0.39 -57.52
C GLY A 115 -11.22 -0.41 -58.30
#